data_AF-A0A8S1IVN1-F1
#
_entry.id   AF-A0A8S1IVN1-F1
#
_cell.length_a   1.000
_cell.length_b   1.000
_cell.length_c   1.000
_cell.angle_alpha   90.00
_cell.angle_beta   90.00
_cell.angle_gamma   90.00
#
_symmetry.space_group_name_H-M   'P 1'
#
loop_
_entity.id
_entity.type
_entity.pdbx_description
1 polymer ?
#
loop_
_entity_poly.entity_id
_entity_poly.type
_entity_poly.pdbx_seq_one_letter_code
_entity_poly.pdbx_strand_id
1 'polypeptide(L)'
;MGPCRAHWQDSRGLWSRRRTMALRWALLLAVATAALAGAWAQDEPAAPPAYPTPTPIPPAPADPCAGYKCPDYDVIDVVNGDVEIRRYTQGMWVKFPVPGDDFTFMAAYGDEKLSSFFEGSNYEHKEVERSTPLKVDFDVWDLSSQRYSSYWVPLEEETLPPAAVPPTRIDKHGETFIYAKKYNDTMDFRTVCKHIAEGMVDLTVDGNPFELNKVSIAMYSYPKEGGGERQSDEIWYTRSFKKWDSPDVPVLRDEAASFGRAFETVQRKMLK
;
A
#
# COMPACT_ATOMS: atom_id res chain seq x y z
N MET A 1 -25.50 21.83 2.97
CA MET A 1 -24.52 20.75 2.67
C MET A 1 -24.44 20.66 1.15
N GLY A 2 -23.40 21.27 0.56
CA GLY A 2 -23.26 21.41 -0.90
C GLY A 2 -22.02 20.67 -1.40
N PRO A 3 -22.03 20.13 -2.64
CA PRO A 3 -20.97 19.28 -3.16
C PRO A 3 -19.77 20.08 -3.71
N CYS A 4 -18.60 19.44 -3.73
CA CYS A 4 -17.46 19.88 -4.53
C CYS A 4 -17.79 19.79 -6.03
N ARG A 5 -18.28 20.89 -6.60
CA ARG A 5 -18.16 21.16 -8.05
C ARG A 5 -17.25 22.36 -8.23
N ALA A 6 -16.01 22.13 -8.65
CA ALA A 6 -15.17 23.18 -9.21
C ALA A 6 -15.56 23.35 -10.68
N HIS A 7 -16.20 24.48 -10.97
CA HIS A 7 -16.57 24.92 -12.31
C HIS A 7 -15.28 25.32 -13.05
N TRP A 8 -14.87 24.53 -14.03
CA TRP A 8 -13.87 24.96 -15.01
C TRP A 8 -14.51 25.99 -15.94
N GLN A 9 -14.09 27.25 -15.81
CA GLN A 9 -14.29 28.26 -16.84
C GLN A 9 -12.93 28.62 -17.43
N ASP A 10 -12.81 28.23 -18.69
CA ASP A 10 -11.76 28.53 -19.64
C ASP A 10 -11.48 30.04 -19.70
N SER A 11 -10.26 30.44 -19.33
CA SER A 11 -9.72 31.76 -19.62
C SER A 11 -8.50 31.60 -20.51
N ARG A 12 -8.77 31.68 -21.81
CA ARG A 12 -7.80 32.02 -22.86
C ARG A 12 -6.94 33.21 -22.41
N GLY A 13 -5.64 32.98 -22.34
CA GLY A 13 -4.64 33.97 -21.99
C GLY A 13 -3.26 33.59 -22.52
N LEU A 14 -3.13 33.45 -23.84
CA LEU A 14 -1.85 33.62 -24.54
C LEU A 14 -1.24 34.96 -24.10
N TRP A 15 -0.01 34.96 -23.61
CA TRP A 15 1.05 35.90 -24.00
C TRP A 15 2.39 35.55 -23.30
N SER A 16 3.38 35.23 -24.14
CA SER A 16 4.75 35.78 -24.10
C SER A 16 5.47 35.88 -22.74
N ARG A 17 6.51 35.04 -22.56
CA ARG A 17 7.91 35.54 -22.53
C ARG A 17 8.93 34.40 -22.50
N ARG A 18 9.65 34.29 -23.62
CA ARG A 18 11.04 33.80 -23.65
C ARG A 18 11.89 34.72 -22.77
N ARG A 19 12.73 34.14 -21.91
CA ARG A 19 14.17 34.44 -21.73
C ARG A 19 14.66 33.96 -20.34
N THR A 20 15.94 33.60 -20.32
CA THR A 20 16.84 33.41 -19.16
C THR A 20 16.60 32.22 -18.23
N MET A 21 17.28 31.10 -18.52
CA MET A 21 18.09 30.39 -17.50
C MET A 21 19.34 29.77 -18.16
N ALA A 22 20.17 30.63 -18.73
CA ALA A 22 21.59 30.35 -18.99
C ALA A 22 22.41 30.81 -17.76
N LEU A 23 22.14 30.22 -16.59
CA LEU A 23 22.82 30.57 -15.33
C LEU A 23 22.72 29.43 -14.29
N ARG A 24 22.89 28.18 -14.74
CA ARG A 24 23.02 27.00 -13.86
C ARG A 24 24.33 26.22 -14.03
N TRP A 25 25.26 26.72 -14.84
CA TRP A 25 26.53 26.04 -15.16
C TRP A 25 27.79 26.67 -14.52
N ALA A 26 27.65 27.58 -13.56
CA ALA A 26 28.79 28.28 -12.94
C ALA A 26 29.05 27.93 -11.47
N LEU A 27 28.38 26.91 -10.89
CA LEU A 27 28.55 26.54 -9.47
C LEU A 27 29.12 25.12 -9.23
N LEU A 28 29.69 24.48 -10.26
CA LEU A 28 30.26 23.12 -10.19
C LEU A 28 31.79 23.08 -10.38
N LEU A 29 32.49 24.21 -10.21
CA LEU A 29 33.92 24.32 -10.52
C LEU A 29 34.77 24.96 -9.40
N ALA A 30 34.40 24.75 -8.13
CA ALA A 30 35.13 25.27 -6.97
C ALA A 30 35.22 24.30 -5.77
N VAL A 31 35.38 22.99 -6.02
CA VAL A 31 35.70 21.99 -4.96
C VAL A 31 36.98 21.20 -5.26
N ALA A 32 37.68 21.48 -6.37
CA ALA A 32 38.97 20.90 -6.65
C ALA A 32 40.09 21.88 -6.27
N THR A 33 40.61 21.81 -5.04
CA THR A 33 42.00 22.17 -4.63
C THR A 33 42.13 22.28 -3.09
N ALA A 34 42.05 21.17 -2.36
CA ALA A 34 42.54 21.12 -0.97
C ALA A 34 42.80 19.67 -0.53
N ALA A 35 43.76 18.97 -1.15
CA ALA A 35 44.20 17.66 -0.65
C ALA A 35 45.60 17.29 -1.16
N LEU A 36 46.61 18.15 -0.93
CA LEU A 36 48.03 17.79 -1.15
C LEU A 36 48.92 18.46 -0.10
N ALA A 37 48.80 18.04 1.17
CA ALA A 37 49.84 18.24 2.18
C ALA A 37 49.55 17.35 3.39
N GLY A 38 50.25 16.22 3.51
CA GLY A 38 50.12 15.35 4.67
C GLY A 38 50.57 13.91 4.41
N ALA A 39 51.75 13.73 3.83
CA ALA A 39 52.45 12.45 3.84
C ALA A 39 53.53 12.49 4.94
N TRP A 40 53.95 11.31 5.41
CA TRP A 40 54.92 11.04 6.49
C TRP A 40 54.35 10.94 7.91
N ALA A 41 53.33 10.09 8.08
CA ALA A 41 53.18 9.34 9.33
C ALA A 41 53.84 7.97 9.13
N GLN A 42 54.65 7.54 10.10
CA GLN A 42 55.32 6.24 10.07
C GLN A 42 54.30 5.13 10.28
N ASP A 43 54.23 4.16 9.37
CA ASP A 43 53.39 2.97 9.47
C ASP A 43 53.89 2.08 10.62
N GLU A 44 53.18 2.13 11.74
CA GLU A 44 53.24 1.11 12.78
C GLU A 44 52.55 -0.16 12.22
N PRO A 45 53.14 -1.37 12.35
CA PRO A 45 52.54 -2.59 11.81
C PRO A 45 51.18 -2.82 12.46
N ALA A 46 50.11 -2.56 11.69
CA ALA A 46 48.75 -2.71 12.13
C ALA A 46 48.52 -4.15 12.64
N ALA A 47 47.99 -4.25 13.85
CA ALA A 47 47.51 -5.53 14.38
C ALA A 47 46.56 -6.17 13.35
N PRO A 48 46.61 -7.50 13.16
CA PRO A 48 45.70 -8.17 12.24
C PRO A 48 44.26 -7.79 12.60
N PRO A 49 43.42 -7.43 11.62
CA PRO A 49 42.06 -7.01 11.90
C PRO A 49 41.37 -8.13 12.67
N ALA A 50 40.82 -7.79 13.85
CA ALA A 50 39.97 -8.71 14.58
C ALA A 50 38.87 -9.20 13.63
N TYR A 51 38.70 -10.52 13.52
CA TYR A 51 37.61 -11.08 12.74
C TYR A 51 36.30 -10.46 13.25
N PRO A 52 35.48 -9.85 12.37
CA PRO A 52 34.21 -9.31 12.80
C PRO A 52 33.40 -10.44 13.42
N THR A 53 33.02 -10.27 14.68
CA THR A 53 32.10 -11.19 15.35
C THR A 53 30.86 -11.33 14.47
N PRO A 54 30.40 -12.57 14.16
CA PRO A 54 29.20 -12.77 13.37
C PRO A 54 28.05 -12.00 14.02
N THR A 55 27.46 -11.08 13.27
CA THR A 55 26.26 -10.37 13.72
C THR A 55 25.19 -11.43 14.00
N PRO A 56 24.51 -11.41 15.16
CA PRO A 56 23.43 -12.35 15.42
C PRO A 56 22.40 -12.26 14.30
N ILE A 57 22.06 -13.41 13.73
CA ILE A 57 21.06 -13.51 12.66
C ILE A 57 19.75 -12.95 13.23
N PRO A 58 19.14 -11.92 12.60
CA PRO A 58 17.83 -11.44 13.02
C PRO A 58 16.84 -12.61 13.06
N PRO A 59 15.96 -12.69 14.07
CA PRO A 59 14.94 -13.73 14.08
C PRO A 59 14.15 -13.70 12.77
N ALA A 60 13.82 -14.88 12.24
CA ALA A 60 12.96 -14.98 11.07
C ALA A 60 11.68 -14.16 11.34
N PRO A 61 11.20 -13.37 10.36
CA PRO A 61 10.00 -12.58 10.55
C PRO A 61 8.85 -13.51 10.97
N ALA A 62 8.06 -13.07 11.95
CA ALA A 62 6.90 -13.82 12.40
C ALA A 62 5.96 -14.09 11.22
N ASP A 63 5.42 -15.31 11.16
CA ASP A 63 4.42 -15.68 10.17
C ASP A 63 3.19 -14.77 10.35
N PRO A 64 2.85 -13.92 9.34
CA PRO A 64 1.74 -12.98 9.46
C PRO A 64 0.38 -13.70 9.60
N CYS A 65 0.30 -14.99 9.27
CA CYS A 65 -0.94 -15.75 9.25
C CYS A 65 -1.39 -16.28 10.61
N ALA A 66 -0.52 -16.22 11.64
CA ALA A 66 -0.87 -16.42 13.06
C ALA A 66 -1.85 -17.58 13.38
N GLY A 67 -1.78 -18.69 12.62
CA GLY A 67 -2.64 -19.87 12.81
C GLY A 67 -3.92 -19.91 11.96
N TYR A 68 -4.23 -18.86 11.20
CA TYR A 68 -5.24 -18.87 10.15
C TYR A 68 -4.61 -19.27 8.81
N LYS A 69 -5.43 -19.80 7.90
CA LYS A 69 -5.00 -19.98 6.52
C LYS A 69 -4.84 -18.63 5.82
N CYS A 70 -3.86 -18.54 4.95
CA CYS A 70 -3.61 -17.39 4.10
C CYS A 70 -3.62 -17.77 2.63
N PRO A 71 -3.88 -16.82 1.73
CA PRO A 71 -3.62 -17.02 0.32
C PRO A 71 -2.13 -17.26 0.09
N ASP A 72 -1.79 -18.35 -0.60
CA ASP A 72 -0.42 -18.67 -0.96
C ASP A 72 0.17 -17.65 -1.93
N TYR A 73 1.43 -17.29 -1.72
CA TYR A 73 2.18 -16.43 -2.63
C TYR A 73 3.66 -16.78 -2.66
N ASP A 74 4.30 -16.44 -3.78
CA ASP A 74 5.75 -16.41 -3.91
C ASP A 74 6.24 -14.96 -3.82
N VAL A 75 7.26 -14.70 -3.01
CA VAL A 75 8.01 -13.44 -3.06
C VAL A 75 9.00 -13.54 -4.22
N ILE A 76 8.77 -12.75 -5.27
CA ILE A 76 9.60 -12.77 -6.49
C ILE A 76 10.81 -11.83 -6.34
N ASP A 77 10.61 -10.69 -5.69
CA ASP A 77 11.63 -9.65 -5.55
C ASP A 77 11.28 -8.69 -4.41
N VAL A 78 12.20 -7.81 -4.03
CA VAL A 78 12.03 -6.78 -3.00
C VAL A 78 12.53 -5.44 -3.51
N VAL A 79 11.65 -4.44 -3.56
CA VAL A 79 11.94 -3.06 -3.94
C VAL A 79 12.21 -2.23 -2.67
N ASN A 80 13.25 -1.40 -2.69
CA ASN A 80 13.64 -0.51 -1.58
C ASN A 80 13.87 -1.19 -0.22
N GLY A 81 14.03 -2.50 -0.20
CA GLY A 81 14.29 -3.29 1.01
C GLY A 81 13.07 -3.51 1.91
N ASP A 82 11.91 -2.90 1.62
CA ASP A 82 10.70 -2.98 2.45
C ASP A 82 9.39 -3.23 1.68
N VAL A 83 9.44 -3.27 0.34
CA VAL A 83 8.28 -3.57 -0.52
C VAL A 83 8.47 -4.90 -1.23
N GLU A 84 7.69 -5.91 -0.86
CA GLU A 84 7.75 -7.23 -1.49
C GLU A 84 6.93 -7.26 -2.78
N ILE A 85 7.52 -7.77 -3.86
CA ILE A 85 6.78 -8.13 -5.08
C ILE A 85 6.30 -9.56 -4.91
N ARG A 86 5.00 -9.74 -4.72
CA ARG A 86 4.37 -11.04 -4.49
C ARG A 86 3.59 -11.49 -5.71
N ARG A 87 3.69 -12.77 -6.04
CA ARG A 87 2.80 -13.47 -6.98
C ARG A 87 1.85 -14.35 -6.20
N TYR A 88 0.57 -14.01 -6.24
CA TYR A 88 -0.50 -14.84 -5.74
C TYR A 88 -0.98 -15.77 -6.83
N THR A 89 -1.16 -17.03 -6.47
CA THR A 89 -1.82 -18.02 -7.32
C THR A 89 -3.32 -17.71 -7.44
N GLN A 90 -4.02 -18.46 -8.29
CA GLN A 90 -5.46 -18.32 -8.46
C GLN A 90 -6.18 -18.56 -7.13
N GLY A 91 -7.11 -17.69 -6.76
CA GLY A 91 -7.86 -17.79 -5.51
C GLY A 91 -9.28 -17.25 -5.62
N MET A 92 -10.12 -17.62 -4.67
CA MET A 92 -11.48 -17.09 -4.54
C MET A 92 -11.51 -16.12 -3.37
N TRP A 93 -12.15 -14.97 -3.56
CA TRP A 93 -12.34 -13.98 -2.51
C TRP A 93 -13.82 -13.74 -2.30
N VAL A 94 -14.30 -13.94 -1.08
CA VAL A 94 -15.65 -13.55 -0.70
C VAL A 94 -15.64 -12.06 -0.34
N LYS A 95 -16.54 -11.28 -0.94
CA LYS A 95 -16.57 -9.81 -0.82
C LYS A 95 -17.93 -9.32 -0.35
N PHE A 96 -17.90 -8.26 0.43
CA PHE A 96 -19.07 -7.53 0.87
C PHE A 96 -18.90 -6.03 0.60
N PRO A 97 -19.90 -5.36 0.01
CA PRO A 97 -19.83 -3.91 -0.21
C PRO A 97 -19.90 -3.16 1.11
N VAL A 98 -18.94 -2.28 1.37
CA VAL A 98 -18.88 -1.49 2.61
C VAL A 98 -19.11 0.01 2.36
N PRO A 99 -19.86 0.70 3.22
CA PRO A 99 -20.09 2.13 3.08
C PRO A 99 -19.02 2.95 3.82
N GLY A 100 -18.94 4.24 3.48
CA GLY A 100 -18.09 5.22 4.17
C GLY A 100 -16.66 5.29 3.65
N ASP A 101 -15.86 6.12 4.31
CA ASP A 101 -14.44 6.39 4.03
C ASP A 101 -13.52 6.09 5.23
N ASP A 102 -14.08 5.69 6.37
CA ASP A 102 -13.34 5.29 7.56
C ASP A 102 -12.89 3.82 7.45
N PHE A 103 -11.57 3.58 7.35
CA PHE A 103 -11.01 2.23 7.22
C PHE A 103 -11.33 1.33 8.41
N THR A 104 -11.39 1.87 9.62
CA THR A 104 -11.73 1.11 10.83
C THR A 104 -13.18 0.65 10.80
N PHE A 105 -14.09 1.54 10.40
CA PHE A 105 -15.49 1.18 10.20
C PHE A 105 -15.66 0.16 9.06
N MET A 106 -15.01 0.38 7.91
CA MET A 106 -15.11 -0.53 6.76
C MET A 106 -14.60 -1.94 7.09
N ALA A 107 -13.51 -2.04 7.84
CA ALA A 107 -12.99 -3.30 8.33
C ALA A 107 -13.97 -3.97 9.30
N ALA A 108 -14.45 -3.25 10.32
CA ALA A 108 -15.37 -3.79 11.32
C ALA A 108 -16.70 -4.27 10.72
N TYR A 109 -17.30 -3.42 9.90
CA TYR A 109 -18.56 -3.72 9.23
C TYR A 109 -18.38 -4.87 8.23
N GLY A 110 -17.31 -4.86 7.46
CA GLY A 110 -16.97 -5.93 6.54
C GLY A 110 -16.76 -7.26 7.25
N ASP A 111 -16.02 -7.25 8.36
CA ASP A 111 -15.74 -8.44 9.17
C ASP A 111 -17.00 -9.07 9.74
N GLU A 112 -17.88 -8.26 10.33
CA GLU A 112 -19.17 -8.71 10.87
C GLU A 112 -20.00 -9.38 9.77
N LYS A 113 -20.12 -8.74 8.60
CA LYS A 113 -20.95 -9.26 7.51
C LYS A 113 -20.36 -10.51 6.86
N LEU A 114 -19.05 -10.53 6.66
CA LEU A 114 -18.39 -11.69 6.06
C LEU A 114 -18.28 -12.88 7.02
N SER A 115 -18.18 -12.65 8.34
CA SER A 115 -18.16 -13.74 9.32
C SER A 115 -19.39 -14.63 9.19
N SER A 116 -20.56 -14.03 8.95
CA SER A 116 -21.79 -14.80 8.73
C SER A 116 -21.69 -15.78 7.56
N PHE A 117 -20.98 -15.45 6.48
CA PHE A 117 -20.78 -16.35 5.34
C PHE A 117 -19.96 -17.59 5.75
N PHE A 118 -18.89 -17.39 6.52
CA PHE A 118 -18.06 -18.48 7.04
C PHE A 118 -18.78 -19.32 8.09
N GLU A 119 -19.72 -18.73 8.82
CA GLU A 119 -20.61 -19.41 9.79
C GLU A 119 -21.82 -20.12 9.14
N GLY A 120 -21.87 -20.24 7.81
CA GLY A 120 -22.93 -20.95 7.10
C GLY A 120 -24.10 -20.10 6.61
N SER A 121 -24.00 -18.76 6.64
CA SER A 121 -24.95 -17.86 5.96
C SER A 121 -24.66 -17.77 4.46
N ASN A 122 -24.55 -18.93 3.82
CA ASN A 122 -24.45 -19.13 2.39
C ASN A 122 -25.60 -20.04 1.93
N TYR A 123 -25.83 -20.16 0.61
CA TYR A 123 -26.98 -20.91 0.08
C TYR A 123 -26.98 -22.39 0.47
N GLU A 124 -25.80 -22.95 0.70
CA GLU A 124 -25.59 -24.35 1.05
C GLU A 124 -25.57 -24.61 2.55
N HIS A 125 -25.68 -23.58 3.39
CA HIS A 125 -25.59 -23.66 4.85
C HIS A 125 -24.33 -24.36 5.36
N LYS A 126 -23.20 -24.18 4.64
CA LYS A 126 -21.93 -24.82 4.97
C LYS A 126 -21.03 -23.88 5.74
N GLU A 127 -20.53 -24.33 6.87
CA GLU A 127 -19.43 -23.65 7.54
C GLU A 127 -18.16 -23.77 6.69
N VAL A 128 -17.42 -22.66 6.60
CA VAL A 128 -16.14 -22.56 5.89
C VAL A 128 -15.12 -22.01 6.86
N GLU A 129 -13.93 -22.59 6.87
CA GLU A 129 -12.84 -22.07 7.69
C GLU A 129 -12.51 -20.63 7.29
N ARG A 130 -12.44 -19.74 8.29
CA ARG A 130 -12.08 -18.35 8.08
C ARG A 130 -10.58 -18.23 7.80
N SER A 131 -10.22 -17.32 6.91
CA SER A 131 -8.83 -17.05 6.54
C SER A 131 -8.39 -15.64 6.97
N THR A 132 -7.11 -15.36 6.77
CA THR A 132 -6.52 -14.02 6.80
C THR A 132 -5.82 -13.72 5.47
N PRO A 133 -5.55 -12.44 5.11
CA PRO A 133 -5.98 -11.23 5.80
C PRO A 133 -7.43 -10.85 5.50
N LEU A 134 -8.03 -10.03 6.36
CA LEU A 134 -9.17 -9.20 5.95
C LEU A 134 -8.64 -8.12 5.03
N LYS A 135 -9.22 -7.99 3.84
CA LYS A 135 -8.77 -7.03 2.84
C LYS A 135 -9.85 -6.00 2.54
N VAL A 136 -9.50 -4.72 2.59
CA VAL A 136 -10.37 -3.60 2.17
C VAL A 136 -9.86 -3.05 0.83
N ASP A 137 -10.65 -3.21 -0.22
CA ASP A 137 -10.40 -2.71 -1.58
C ASP A 137 -11.10 -1.36 -1.80
N PHE A 138 -10.38 -0.35 -2.32
CA PHE A 138 -10.95 0.96 -2.63
C PHE A 138 -10.20 1.69 -3.76
N ASP A 139 -10.89 2.67 -4.35
CA ASP A 139 -10.29 3.62 -5.28
C ASP A 139 -9.77 4.85 -4.52
N VAL A 140 -8.49 5.17 -4.71
CA VAL A 140 -7.81 6.27 -4.02
C VAL A 140 -8.30 7.64 -4.52
N TRP A 141 -8.77 7.71 -5.78
CA TRP A 141 -9.19 8.95 -6.44
C TRP A 141 -10.69 9.15 -6.43
N ASP A 142 -11.46 8.05 -6.47
CA ASP A 142 -12.91 8.09 -6.44
C ASP A 142 -13.47 7.59 -5.12
N LEU A 143 -13.65 8.52 -4.17
CA LEU A 143 -14.30 8.21 -2.90
C LEU A 143 -15.79 7.85 -3.02
N SER A 144 -16.40 8.07 -4.18
CA SER A 144 -17.78 7.65 -4.47
C SER A 144 -17.86 6.24 -5.03
N SER A 145 -16.73 5.66 -5.44
CA SER A 145 -16.65 4.28 -5.90
C SER A 145 -17.08 3.30 -4.81
N GLN A 146 -17.66 2.18 -5.24
CA GLN A 146 -18.03 1.12 -4.33
C GLN A 146 -16.78 0.44 -3.77
N ARG A 147 -16.66 0.42 -2.44
CA ARG A 147 -15.59 -0.24 -1.70
C ARG A 147 -16.04 -1.62 -1.24
N TYR A 148 -15.07 -2.49 -1.00
CA TYR A 148 -15.35 -3.85 -0.57
C TYR A 148 -14.43 -4.27 0.56
N SER A 149 -14.99 -4.96 1.53
CA SER A 149 -14.23 -5.81 2.44
C SER A 149 -14.26 -7.23 1.90
N SER A 150 -13.19 -7.99 2.12
CA SER A 150 -13.06 -9.33 1.56
C SER A 150 -12.15 -10.25 2.36
N TYR A 151 -12.45 -11.53 2.33
CA TYR A 151 -11.57 -12.60 2.80
C TYR A 151 -11.24 -13.54 1.65
N TRP A 152 -10.06 -14.13 1.70
CA TRP A 152 -9.75 -15.26 0.86
C TRP A 152 -10.54 -16.48 1.34
N VAL A 153 -10.90 -17.37 0.42
CA VAL A 153 -11.63 -18.59 0.76
C VAL A 153 -10.66 -19.77 0.65
N PRO A 154 -10.33 -20.45 1.77
CA PRO A 154 -9.50 -21.63 1.75
C PRO A 154 -10.30 -22.78 1.14
N LEU A 155 -9.96 -23.14 -0.08
CA LEU A 155 -10.58 -24.25 -0.78
C LEU A 155 -9.61 -25.42 -0.79
N GLU A 156 -10.13 -26.60 -0.50
CA GLU A 156 -9.43 -27.83 -0.83
C GLU A 156 -9.40 -27.97 -2.36
N GLU A 157 -8.35 -28.61 -2.89
CA GLU A 157 -8.22 -28.86 -4.32
C GLU A 157 -9.51 -29.48 -4.87
N GLU A 158 -9.99 -28.96 -6.01
CA GLU A 158 -11.23 -29.36 -6.71
C GLU A 158 -12.58 -28.90 -6.11
N THR A 159 -12.60 -28.18 -4.99
CA THR A 159 -13.86 -27.67 -4.40
C THR A 159 -14.18 -26.23 -4.82
N LEU A 160 -15.44 -25.97 -5.17
CA LEU A 160 -15.97 -24.61 -5.32
C LEU A 160 -16.46 -24.12 -3.95
N PRO A 161 -16.32 -22.81 -3.65
CA PRO A 161 -16.87 -22.25 -2.43
C PRO A 161 -18.40 -22.31 -2.46
N PRO A 162 -19.08 -22.37 -1.29
CA PRO A 162 -20.52 -22.26 -1.25
C PRO A 162 -20.97 -20.92 -1.83
N ALA A 163 -22.09 -20.88 -2.53
CA ALA A 163 -22.61 -19.67 -3.14
C ALA A 163 -22.99 -18.63 -2.08
N ALA A 164 -22.47 -17.42 -2.24
CA ALA A 164 -22.77 -16.32 -1.34
C ALA A 164 -24.19 -15.78 -1.56
N VAL A 165 -24.87 -15.44 -0.46
CA VAL A 165 -26.17 -14.77 -0.49
C VAL A 165 -25.93 -13.25 -0.66
N PRO A 166 -26.62 -12.57 -1.61
CA PRO A 166 -26.48 -11.13 -1.78
C PRO A 166 -26.73 -10.34 -0.48
N PRO A 167 -26.02 -9.23 -0.26
CA PRO A 167 -25.11 -8.57 -1.20
C PRO A 167 -23.68 -9.12 -1.21
N THR A 168 -23.41 -10.17 -0.43
CA THR A 168 -22.14 -10.90 -0.47
C THR A 168 -21.96 -11.55 -1.84
N ARG A 169 -20.74 -11.53 -2.38
CA ARG A 169 -20.41 -12.21 -3.64
C ARG A 169 -19.04 -12.87 -3.57
N ILE A 170 -18.75 -13.74 -4.53
CA ILE A 170 -17.46 -14.41 -4.64
C ILE A 170 -16.82 -14.00 -5.95
N ASP A 171 -15.64 -13.41 -5.85
CA ASP A 171 -14.82 -13.00 -6.99
C ASP A 171 -13.70 -14.03 -7.18
N LYS A 172 -13.63 -14.62 -8.38
CA LYS A 172 -12.49 -15.45 -8.79
C LYS A 172 -11.34 -14.56 -9.24
N HIS A 173 -10.22 -14.65 -8.57
CA HIS A 173 -8.99 -13.96 -8.94
C HIS A 173 -8.05 -14.95 -9.65
N GLY A 174 -7.52 -14.55 -10.80
CA GLY A 174 -6.45 -15.27 -11.48
C GLY A 174 -5.11 -15.12 -10.76
N GLU A 175 -4.03 -15.52 -11.43
CA GLU A 175 -2.69 -15.13 -10.98
C GLU A 175 -2.61 -13.60 -10.91
N THR A 176 -2.15 -13.08 -9.77
CA THR A 176 -2.03 -11.64 -9.56
C THR A 176 -0.67 -11.30 -8.97
N PHE A 177 -0.16 -10.14 -9.38
CA PHE A 177 1.11 -9.62 -8.89
C PHE A 177 0.82 -8.36 -8.10
N ILE A 178 1.33 -8.26 -6.89
CA ILE A 178 1.16 -7.09 -6.05
C ILE A 178 2.50 -6.62 -5.50
N TYR A 179 2.54 -5.34 -5.15
CA TYR A 179 3.53 -4.80 -4.24
C TYR A 179 2.91 -4.76 -2.85
N ALA A 180 3.50 -5.45 -1.88
CA ALA A 180 3.06 -5.48 -0.50
C ALA A 180 4.04 -4.69 0.36
N LYS A 181 3.58 -3.57 0.92
CA LYS A 181 4.35 -2.73 1.84
C LYS A 181 3.77 -2.88 3.25
N LYS A 182 4.58 -3.39 4.19
CA LYS A 182 4.18 -3.47 5.60
C LYS A 182 4.11 -2.06 6.18
N TYR A 183 3.13 -1.82 7.05
CA TYR A 183 3.11 -0.64 7.91
C TYR A 183 2.78 -1.06 9.33
N ASN A 184 3.52 -0.51 10.30
CA ASN A 184 3.29 -0.77 11.72
C ASN A 184 2.83 0.52 12.38
N ASP A 185 1.56 0.87 12.18
CA ASP A 185 0.98 2.11 12.67
C ASP A 185 -0.53 1.94 12.90
N THR A 186 -1.23 3.01 13.29
CA THR A 186 -2.67 3.03 13.49
C THR A 186 -3.43 2.97 12.16
N MET A 187 -4.61 2.36 12.17
CA MET A 187 -5.48 2.25 10.99
C MET A 187 -6.48 3.41 10.85
N ASP A 188 -6.11 4.58 11.37
CA ASP A 188 -6.89 5.78 11.10
C ASP A 188 -6.62 6.26 9.67
N PHE A 189 -7.58 7.02 9.14
CA PHE A 189 -7.55 7.48 7.76
C PHE A 189 -6.26 8.22 7.40
N ARG A 190 -5.75 9.09 8.29
CA ARG A 190 -4.58 9.93 7.98
C ARG A 190 -3.33 9.06 7.83
N THR A 191 -3.12 8.15 8.77
CA THR A 191 -1.95 7.29 8.81
C THR A 191 -1.92 6.35 7.60
N VAL A 192 -3.05 5.72 7.30
CA VAL A 192 -3.18 4.85 6.12
C VAL A 192 -2.92 5.63 4.83
N CYS A 193 -3.52 6.80 4.65
CA CYS A 193 -3.29 7.63 3.46
C CYS A 193 -1.83 8.06 3.31
N LYS A 194 -1.13 8.35 4.41
CA LYS A 194 0.30 8.66 4.40
C LYS A 194 1.10 7.47 3.86
N HIS A 195 0.90 6.27 4.39
CA HIS A 195 1.62 5.08 3.93
C HIS A 195 1.30 4.72 2.47
N ILE A 196 0.05 4.92 2.05
CA ILE A 196 -0.34 4.77 0.65
C ILE A 196 0.48 5.70 -0.24
N ALA A 197 0.52 7.00 0.10
CA ALA A 197 1.26 8.00 -0.68
C ALA A 197 2.77 7.72 -0.71
N GLU A 198 3.36 7.32 0.42
CA GLU A 198 4.77 6.93 0.50
C GLU A 198 5.07 5.75 -0.45
N GLY A 199 4.30 4.66 -0.37
CA GLY A 199 4.54 3.51 -1.25
C GLY A 199 4.30 3.82 -2.74
N MET A 200 3.35 4.70 -3.08
CA MET A 200 3.18 5.16 -4.47
C MET A 200 4.42 5.91 -4.97
N VAL A 201 4.99 6.81 -4.14
CA VAL A 201 6.21 7.54 -4.50
C VAL A 201 7.38 6.59 -4.69
N ASP A 202 7.58 5.66 -3.76
CA ASP A 202 8.66 4.67 -3.82
C ASP A 202 8.59 3.84 -5.10
N LEU A 203 7.41 3.30 -5.42
CA LEU A 203 7.21 2.50 -6.63
C LEU A 203 7.45 3.30 -7.92
N THR A 204 7.01 4.56 -7.97
CA THR A 204 7.20 5.39 -9.16
C THR A 204 8.66 5.81 -9.35
N VAL A 205 9.39 6.14 -8.29
CA VAL A 205 10.81 6.55 -8.38
C VAL A 205 11.66 5.44 -9.00
N ASP A 206 11.35 4.19 -8.70
CA ASP A 206 12.08 3.02 -9.21
C ASP A 206 11.53 2.47 -10.53
N GLY A 207 10.51 3.12 -11.10
CA GLY A 207 9.90 2.70 -12.36
C GLY A 207 9.15 1.37 -12.27
N ASN A 208 8.58 1.06 -11.10
CA ASN A 208 7.78 -0.14 -10.86
C ASN A 208 6.30 0.17 -11.15
N PRO A 209 5.74 -0.34 -12.27
CA PRO A 209 4.40 0.05 -12.65
C PRO A 209 3.31 -0.60 -11.78
N PHE A 210 2.32 0.19 -11.36
CA PHE A 210 1.16 -0.22 -10.58
C PHE A 210 -0.15 0.45 -11.05
N GLU A 211 -1.28 -0.13 -10.69
CA GLU A 211 -2.62 0.42 -10.92
C GLU A 211 -2.91 1.52 -9.88
N LEU A 212 -2.82 2.78 -10.32
CA LEU A 212 -2.88 3.94 -9.43
C LEU A 212 -4.19 4.05 -8.62
N ASN A 213 -5.28 3.54 -9.17
CA ASN A 213 -6.62 3.68 -8.62
C ASN A 213 -7.06 2.44 -7.83
N LYS A 214 -6.19 1.43 -7.65
CA LYS A 214 -6.56 0.18 -6.99
C LYS A 214 -5.58 -0.17 -5.88
N VAL A 215 -5.96 0.23 -4.68
CA VAL A 215 -5.21 -0.04 -3.46
C VAL A 215 -6.06 -0.91 -2.55
N SER A 216 -5.39 -1.81 -1.84
CA SER A 216 -6.00 -2.60 -0.79
C SER A 216 -5.24 -2.44 0.51
N ILE A 217 -5.95 -2.47 1.63
CA ILE A 217 -5.35 -2.66 2.96
C ILE A 217 -5.59 -4.11 3.35
N ALA A 218 -4.52 -4.83 3.67
CA ALA A 218 -4.57 -6.22 4.13
C ALA A 218 -4.24 -6.27 5.62
N MET A 219 -5.25 -6.65 6.42
CA MET A 219 -5.17 -6.71 7.86
C MET A 219 -5.09 -8.15 8.32
N TYR A 220 -3.93 -8.57 8.81
CA TYR A 220 -3.70 -9.95 9.24
C TYR A 220 -4.10 -10.19 10.69
N SER A 221 -4.07 -9.14 11.52
CA SER A 221 -4.43 -9.21 12.94
C SER A 221 -5.88 -8.78 13.21
N TYR A 222 -6.80 -8.92 12.24
CA TYR A 222 -8.18 -8.44 12.37
C TYR A 222 -9.20 -9.60 12.61
N PRO A 223 -10.14 -9.46 13.58
CA PRO A 223 -10.28 -8.36 14.53
C PRO A 223 -9.16 -8.40 15.57
N LYS A 224 -8.63 -7.22 15.91
CA LYS A 224 -7.63 -7.12 16.96
C LYS A 224 -8.33 -6.96 18.31
N GLU A 225 -8.19 -7.95 19.17
CA GLU A 225 -8.56 -7.78 20.58
C GLU A 225 -7.64 -6.71 21.22
N GLY A 226 -8.22 -5.63 21.77
CA GLY A 226 -7.49 -4.68 22.63
C GLY A 226 -6.84 -3.45 21.98
N GLY A 227 -7.10 -3.12 20.70
CA GLY A 227 -6.91 -1.76 20.17
C GLY A 227 -5.48 -1.18 20.05
N GLY A 228 -4.40 -1.96 20.15
CA GLY A 228 -3.01 -1.48 19.98
C GLY A 228 -2.46 -1.50 18.55
N GLU A 229 -1.17 -1.18 18.36
CA GLU A 229 -0.43 -1.21 17.07
C GLU A 229 -0.53 -2.54 16.31
N ARG A 230 -0.80 -2.49 15.00
CA ARG A 230 -0.92 -3.69 14.16
C ARG A 230 0.41 -3.99 13.49
N GLN A 231 1.09 -5.04 13.95
CA GLN A 231 2.47 -5.34 13.58
C GLN A 231 2.62 -6.11 12.25
N SER A 232 1.53 -6.32 11.51
CA SER A 232 1.56 -7.14 10.29
C SER A 232 0.60 -6.67 9.20
N ASP A 233 0.02 -5.48 9.35
CA ASP A 233 -0.85 -4.94 8.31
C ASP A 233 -0.03 -4.43 7.12
N GLU A 234 -0.63 -4.51 5.94
CA GLU A 234 0.03 -4.23 4.68
C GLU A 234 -0.83 -3.32 3.79
N ILE A 235 -0.18 -2.46 3.02
CA ILE A 235 -0.76 -1.79 1.87
C ILE A 235 -0.37 -2.57 0.62
N TRP A 236 -1.37 -2.94 -0.16
CA TRP A 236 -1.21 -3.68 -1.40
C TRP A 236 -1.50 -2.79 -2.60
N TYR A 237 -0.56 -2.75 -3.53
CA TYR A 237 -0.71 -2.09 -4.83
C TYR A 237 -0.76 -3.16 -5.92
N THR A 238 -1.79 -3.13 -6.76
CA THR A 238 -1.86 -4.08 -7.88
C THR A 238 -0.81 -3.72 -8.92
N ARG A 239 0.06 -4.66 -9.30
CA ARG A 239 1.06 -4.42 -10.33
C ARG A 239 0.39 -4.30 -11.70
N SER A 240 0.74 -3.25 -12.45
CA SER A 240 0.31 -3.14 -13.85
C SER A 240 1.42 -3.62 -14.77
N PHE A 241 1.05 -4.38 -15.80
CA PHE A 241 1.96 -4.75 -16.89
C PHE A 241 1.99 -3.73 -18.01
N LYS A 242 1.13 -2.70 -17.94
CA LYS A 242 1.15 -1.59 -18.90
C LYS A 242 2.04 -0.50 -18.32
N LYS A 243 3.12 -0.20 -19.03
CA LYS A 243 4.09 0.84 -18.66
C LYS A 243 3.46 2.23 -18.43
N TRP A 244 2.30 2.50 -19.02
CA TRP A 244 1.63 3.81 -18.99
C TRP A 244 0.60 3.98 -17.87
N ASP A 245 0.35 2.94 -17.08
CA ASP A 245 -0.66 3.03 -16.00
C ASP A 245 -0.11 3.69 -14.73
N SER A 246 1.19 3.98 -14.69
CA SER A 246 1.84 4.63 -13.55
C SER A 246 2.05 6.12 -13.81
N PRO A 247 1.60 6.99 -12.89
CA PRO A 247 1.80 8.43 -13.03
C PRO A 247 3.28 8.78 -12.86
N ASP A 248 3.74 9.82 -13.56
CA ASP A 248 5.10 10.34 -13.37
C ASP A 248 5.27 10.90 -11.94
N VAL A 249 6.49 10.82 -11.38
CA VAL A 249 6.81 11.33 -10.02
C VAL A 249 6.31 12.76 -9.77
N PRO A 250 6.44 13.73 -10.70
CA PRO A 250 5.92 15.08 -10.50
C PRO A 250 4.40 15.13 -10.29
N VAL A 251 3.64 14.29 -11.02
CA VAL A 251 2.18 14.21 -10.88
C VAL A 251 1.82 13.74 -9.47
N LEU A 252 2.47 12.67 -8.99
CA LEU A 252 2.26 12.18 -7.62
C LEU A 252 2.63 13.20 -6.56
N ARG A 253 3.72 13.97 -6.74
CA ARG A 253 4.11 15.02 -5.79
C ARG A 253 3.09 16.15 -5.73
N ASP A 254 2.59 16.58 -6.88
CA ASP A 254 1.58 17.63 -6.96
C ASP A 254 0.24 17.17 -6.37
N GLU A 255 -0.15 15.92 -6.64
CA GLU A 255 -1.34 15.29 -6.07
C GLU A 255 -1.20 15.09 -4.56
N ALA A 256 -0.08 14.57 -4.06
CA ALA A 256 0.19 14.44 -2.62
C ALA A 256 0.18 15.80 -1.91
N ALA A 257 0.76 16.83 -2.52
CA ALA A 257 0.71 18.19 -1.99
C ALA A 257 -0.71 18.78 -2.02
N SER A 258 -1.50 18.46 -3.05
CA SER A 258 -2.92 18.80 -3.13
C SER A 258 -3.73 18.09 -2.05
N PHE A 259 -3.47 16.80 -1.84
CA PHE A 259 -4.11 15.96 -0.83
C PHE A 259 -3.82 16.50 0.57
N GLY A 260 -2.57 16.85 0.88
CA GLY A 260 -2.19 17.48 2.14
C GLY A 260 -2.98 18.77 2.41
N ARG A 261 -3.09 19.67 1.42
CA ARG A 261 -3.87 20.92 1.53
C ARG A 261 -5.38 20.69 1.64
N ALA A 262 -5.91 19.72 0.89
CA ALA A 262 -7.32 19.34 0.96
C ALA A 262 -7.65 18.75 2.33
N PHE A 263 -6.75 17.93 2.88
CA PHE A 263 -6.90 17.30 4.20
C PHE A 263 -6.87 18.32 5.34
N GLU A 264 -5.96 19.30 5.30
CA GLU A 264 -5.96 20.44 6.23
C GLU A 264 -7.26 21.26 6.18
N THR A 265 -7.90 21.31 5.01
CA THR A 265 -9.14 22.05 4.80
C THR A 265 -10.35 21.28 5.34
N VAL A 266 -10.40 19.96 5.15
CA VAL A 266 -11.45 19.09 5.72
C VAL A 266 -11.36 19.05 7.24
N GLN A 267 -10.16 18.91 7.80
CA GLN A 267 -9.94 18.93 9.25
C GLN A 267 -10.40 20.24 9.90
N ARG A 268 -10.11 21.39 9.28
CA ARG A 268 -10.57 22.71 9.76
C ARG A 268 -12.09 22.86 9.75
N LYS A 269 -12.81 22.09 8.92
CA LYS A 269 -14.26 22.09 8.85
C LYS A 269 -14.91 21.09 9.81
N MET A 270 -14.21 20.01 10.17
CA MET A 270 -14.70 19.04 11.16
C MET A 270 -14.45 19.45 12.61
N LEU A 271 -13.51 20.37 12.87
CA LEU A 271 -13.22 20.93 14.20
C LEU A 271 -13.99 22.22 14.52
N LYS A 272 -15.05 22.53 13.78
CA LYS A 272 -16.00 23.62 14.04
C LYS A 272 -17.40 23.06 14.12
#